data_AF-A0A8T5AK24-F1
#
_entry.id   AF-A0A8T5AK24-F1
#
_cell.length_a   1.000
_cell.length_b   1.000
_cell.length_c   1.000
_cell.angle_alpha   90.00
_cell.angle_beta   90.00
_cell.angle_gamma   90.00
#
_symmetry.space_group_name_H-M   'P 1'
#
loop_
_entity.id
_entity.type
_entity.pdbx_description
1 polymer ?
#
loop_
_entity_poly.entity_id
_entity_poly.type
_entity_poly.pdbx_seq_one_letter_code
_entity_poly.pdbx_strand_id
1 'polypeptide(L)'
;MPETSFLIDDYRRGWAFRCLREANADFQMAEKTGVQMVAVSLAILAMRKAQTAIYYALGDPIFLNAVVHQIEPTKAPVEDHTLRLLTRIEHFISVRSEMPESLSKEMALKEARYLIELASELVEFLTSHKVDRLA
;
A
#
# COMPACT_ATOMS: atom_id res chain seq x y z
N MET A 1 -24.82 22.52 -6.10
CA MET A 1 -23.87 21.55 -5.51
C MET A 1 -23.14 20.91 -6.67
N PRO A 2 -21.82 21.06 -6.84
CA PRO A 2 -21.14 20.29 -7.87
C PRO A 2 -21.04 18.84 -7.39
N GLU A 3 -21.45 17.90 -8.24
CA GLU A 3 -21.32 16.47 -7.97
C GLU A 3 -19.85 16.13 -7.79
N THR A 4 -19.49 15.64 -6.61
CA THR A 4 -18.17 15.07 -6.33
C THR A 4 -18.05 13.79 -7.15
N SER A 5 -17.47 13.91 -8.33
CA SER A 5 -17.05 12.78 -9.16
C SER A 5 -16.11 11.89 -8.33
N PHE A 6 -16.65 10.76 -7.85
CA PHE A 6 -15.93 9.63 -7.24
C PHE A 6 -15.03 8.88 -8.25
N LEU A 7 -14.63 9.53 -9.36
CA LEU A 7 -13.75 8.92 -10.35
C LEU A 7 -12.30 9.24 -10.01
N ILE A 8 -11.52 8.18 -9.81
CA ILE A 8 -10.07 8.27 -9.92
C ILE A 8 -9.69 8.77 -11.32
N ASP A 9 -8.99 9.90 -11.38
CA ASP A 9 -8.47 10.41 -12.63
C ASP A 9 -7.37 9.49 -13.18
N ASP A 10 -7.11 9.60 -14.48
CA ASP A 10 -6.14 8.73 -15.15
C ASP A 10 -4.70 8.92 -14.63
N TYR A 11 -4.40 10.10 -14.05
CA TYR A 11 -3.11 10.37 -13.43
C TYR A 11 -2.92 9.51 -12.17
N ARG A 12 -3.86 9.57 -11.22
CA ARG A 12 -3.83 8.76 -10.00
C ARG A 12 -3.90 7.27 -10.29
N ARG A 13 -4.74 6.87 -11.26
CA ARG A 13 -4.80 5.47 -11.73
C ARG A 13 -3.44 5.01 -12.27
N GLY A 14 -2.81 5.81 -13.13
CA GLY A 14 -1.50 5.50 -13.70
C GLY A 14 -0.42 5.34 -12.63
N TRP A 15 -0.42 6.22 -11.62
CA TRP A 15 0.48 6.14 -10.48
C TRP A 15 0.23 4.92 -9.59
N ALA A 16 -1.03 4.58 -9.29
CA ALA A 16 -1.36 3.38 -8.52
C ALA A 16 -0.78 2.11 -9.17
N PHE A 17 -1.04 1.90 -10.47
CA PHE A 17 -0.49 0.75 -11.19
C PHE A 17 1.04 0.81 -11.33
N ARG A 18 1.62 2.01 -11.42
CA ARG A 18 3.09 2.16 -11.43
C ARG A 18 3.69 1.69 -10.10
N CYS A 19 3.13 2.13 -8.98
CA CYS A 19 3.58 1.72 -7.65
C CYS A 19 3.47 0.20 -7.45
N LEU A 20 2.41 -0.46 -7.95
CA LEU A 20 2.32 -1.92 -7.94
C LEU A 20 3.43 -2.61 -8.75
N ARG A 21 3.78 -2.08 -9.93
CA ARG A 21 4.89 -2.64 -10.72
C ARG A 21 6.22 -2.48 -10.01
N GLU A 22 6.47 -1.31 -9.41
CA GLU A 22 7.69 -1.06 -8.65
C GLU A 22 7.76 -1.94 -7.38
N ALA A 23 6.64 -2.15 -6.70
CA ALA A 23 6.55 -3.07 -5.56
C ALA A 23 6.91 -4.51 -5.97
N ASN A 24 6.35 -4.99 -7.08
CA ASN A 24 6.68 -6.31 -7.62
C ASN A 24 8.15 -6.43 -8.03
N ALA A 25 8.75 -5.38 -8.60
CA ALA A 25 10.16 -5.38 -8.97
C ALA A 25 11.08 -5.55 -7.74
N ASP A 26 10.82 -4.79 -6.68
CA ASP A 26 11.60 -4.89 -5.42
C ASP A 26 11.40 -6.25 -4.76
N PHE A 27 10.16 -6.77 -4.74
CA PHE A 27 9.85 -8.09 -4.23
C PHE A 27 10.62 -9.19 -4.98
N GLN A 28 10.64 -9.16 -6.31
CA GLN A 28 11.41 -10.12 -7.11
C GLN A 28 12.93 -10.03 -6.84
N MET A 29 13.45 -8.82 -6.57
CA MET A 29 14.83 -8.65 -6.16
C MET A 29 15.08 -9.24 -4.76
N ALA A 30 14.13 -9.05 -3.83
CA ALA A 30 14.17 -9.63 -2.49
C ALA A 30 14.17 -11.17 -2.52
N GLU A 31 13.39 -11.80 -3.42
CA GLU A 31 13.37 -13.25 -3.59
C GLU A 31 14.74 -13.77 -4.06
N LYS A 32 15.34 -13.10 -5.04
CA LYS A 32 16.57 -13.52 -5.71
C LYS A 32 17.83 -13.30 -4.88
N THR A 33 17.86 -12.29 -4.01
CA THR A 33 19.07 -11.98 -3.24
C THR A 33 19.35 -13.04 -2.17
N GLY A 34 20.61 -13.45 -2.03
CA GLY A 34 21.04 -14.38 -0.98
C GLY A 34 21.33 -13.70 0.37
N VAL A 35 21.36 -12.37 0.42
CA VAL A 35 21.70 -11.62 1.62
C VAL A 35 20.45 -11.28 2.41
N GLN A 36 20.29 -11.90 3.59
CA GLN A 36 19.14 -11.74 4.49
C GLN A 36 18.70 -10.28 4.66
N MET A 37 19.60 -9.42 5.14
CA MET A 37 19.30 -8.02 5.43
C MET A 37 18.79 -7.28 4.18
N VAL A 38 19.40 -7.54 3.02
CA VAL A 38 19.00 -6.92 1.75
C VAL A 38 17.63 -7.44 1.32
N ALA A 39 17.34 -8.73 1.48
CA ALA A 39 16.03 -9.29 1.18
C ALA A 39 14.93 -8.66 2.03
N VAL A 40 15.17 -8.51 3.34
CA VAL A 40 14.22 -7.88 4.26
C VAL A 40 13.97 -6.42 3.89
N SER A 41 15.03 -5.64 3.65
CA SER A 41 14.89 -4.24 3.26
C SER A 41 14.12 -4.06 1.95
N LEU A 42 14.38 -4.89 0.94
CA LEU A 42 13.66 -4.87 -0.34
C LEU A 42 12.20 -5.30 -0.17
N ALA A 43 11.91 -6.28 0.68
CA ALA A 43 10.55 -6.69 1.00
C ALA A 43 9.76 -5.55 1.68
N ILE A 44 10.37 -4.85 2.64
CA ILE A 44 9.75 -3.67 3.29
C ILE A 44 9.50 -2.55 2.27
N LEU A 45 10.46 -2.30 1.36
CA LEU A 45 10.28 -1.31 0.31
C LEU A 45 9.11 -1.67 -0.63
N ALA A 46 8.98 -2.95 -0.96
CA ALA A 46 7.86 -3.45 -1.74
C ALA A 46 6.51 -3.20 -1.02
N MET A 47 6.44 -3.42 0.30
CA MET A 47 5.25 -3.12 1.10
C MET A 47 4.90 -1.63 1.07
N ARG A 48 5.89 -0.74 1.23
CA ARG A 48 5.69 0.72 1.19
C ARG A 48 5.15 1.18 -0.17
N LYS A 49 5.67 0.61 -1.27
CA LYS A 49 5.17 0.90 -2.61
C LYS A 49 3.76 0.35 -2.83
N ALA A 50 3.44 -0.84 -2.31
CA ALA A 50 2.08 -1.38 -2.33
C ALA A 50 1.09 -0.48 -1.56
N GLN A 51 1.45 -0.01 -0.37
CA GLN A 51 0.66 0.97 0.38
C GLN A 51 0.47 2.29 -0.38
N THR A 52 1.52 2.77 -1.04
CA THR A 52 1.46 3.99 -1.87
C THR A 52 0.48 3.81 -3.05
N ALA A 53 0.43 2.62 -3.64
CA ALA A 53 -0.55 2.30 -4.67
C ALA A 53 -2.00 2.42 -4.15
N ILE A 54 -2.26 1.90 -2.94
CA ILE A 54 -3.56 2.03 -2.28
C ILE A 54 -3.92 3.50 -2.05
N TYR A 55 -2.96 4.32 -1.61
CA TYR A 55 -3.20 5.75 -1.40
C TYR A 55 -3.57 6.48 -2.69
N TYR A 56 -2.86 6.21 -3.80
CA TYR A 56 -3.23 6.76 -5.10
C TYR A 56 -4.60 6.28 -5.58
N ALA A 57 -4.95 5.02 -5.30
CA ALA A 57 -6.25 4.45 -5.67
C ALA A 57 -7.42 5.09 -4.90
N LEU A 58 -7.21 5.46 -3.64
CA LEU A 58 -8.23 6.04 -2.77
C LEU A 58 -8.34 7.57 -2.90
N GLY A 59 -7.24 8.27 -3.19
CA GLY A 59 -7.22 9.71 -3.11
C GLY A 59 -5.87 10.34 -3.41
N ASP A 60 -5.54 11.40 -2.68
CA ASP A 60 -4.22 12.05 -2.72
C ASP A 60 -3.30 11.40 -1.67
N PRO A 61 -2.18 10.79 -2.08
CA PRO A 61 -1.24 10.19 -1.14
C PRO A 61 -0.64 11.17 -0.14
N ILE A 62 -0.43 12.45 -0.50
CA ILE A 62 0.12 13.44 0.43
C ILE A 62 -0.86 13.63 1.59
N PHE A 63 -2.14 13.77 1.26
CA PHE A 63 -3.20 13.93 2.25
C PHE A 63 -3.38 12.68 3.09
N LEU A 64 -3.52 11.51 2.45
CA LEU A 64 -3.74 10.24 3.16
C LEU A 64 -2.56 9.89 4.08
N ASN A 65 -1.33 10.12 3.62
CA ASN A 65 -0.14 9.88 4.43
C ASN A 65 -0.15 10.75 5.70
N ALA A 66 -0.49 12.03 5.56
CA ALA A 66 -0.58 12.96 6.69
C ALA A 66 -1.68 12.56 7.69
N VAL A 67 -2.85 12.12 7.22
CA VAL A 67 -3.95 11.67 8.08
C VAL A 67 -3.56 10.39 8.83
N VAL A 68 -2.98 9.41 8.13
CA VAL A 68 -2.60 8.13 8.74
C VAL A 68 -1.53 8.31 9.81
N HIS A 69 -0.50 9.14 9.56
CA HIS A 69 0.57 9.43 10.54
C HIS A 69 0.09 10.22 11.77
N GLN A 70 -0.98 11.01 11.64
CA GLN A 70 -1.57 11.70 12.80
C GLN A 70 -2.35 10.73 13.71
N ILE A 71 -2.96 9.69 13.14
CA ILE A 71 -3.81 8.76 13.87
C ILE A 71 -2.99 7.66 14.57
N GLU A 72 -1.97 7.13 13.91
CA GLU A 72 -1.14 6.03 14.42
C GLU A 72 -0.67 6.21 15.89
N PRO A 73 -0.10 7.35 16.30
CA PRO A 73 0.40 7.51 17.67
C PRO A 73 -0.71 7.69 18.71
N THR A 74 -1.92 8.08 18.30
CA THR A 74 -3.01 8.42 19.24
C THR A 74 -3.69 7.21 19.86
N LYS A 75 -3.56 6.02 19.24
CA LYS A 75 -4.30 4.78 19.59
C LYS A 75 -5.82 4.96 19.72
N ALA A 76 -6.36 6.06 19.19
CA ALA A 76 -7.78 6.36 19.27
C ALA A 76 -8.58 5.38 18.38
N PRO A 77 -9.81 5.00 18.78
CA PRO A 77 -10.66 4.19 17.93
C PRO A 77 -10.97 4.93 16.62
N VAL A 78 -10.55 4.35 15.49
CA VAL A 78 -10.82 4.88 14.16
C VAL A 78 -12.17 4.35 13.67
N GLU A 79 -13.20 5.19 13.67
CA GLU A 79 -14.55 4.79 13.24
C GLU A 79 -14.59 4.42 11.75
N ASP A 80 -13.93 5.20 10.90
CA ASP A 80 -13.86 4.96 9.47
C ASP A 80 -13.07 3.67 9.14
N HIS A 81 -13.71 2.76 8.41
CA HIS A 81 -13.14 1.45 8.09
C HIS A 81 -11.95 1.54 7.13
N THR A 82 -11.96 2.51 6.22
CA THR A 82 -10.88 2.76 5.26
C THR A 82 -9.64 3.26 6.00
N LEU A 83 -9.80 4.32 6.81
CA LEU A 83 -8.70 4.86 7.62
C LEU A 83 -8.16 3.80 8.59
N ARG A 84 -9.02 2.99 9.20
CA ARG A 84 -8.59 1.89 10.07
C ARG A 84 -7.73 0.86 9.33
N LEU A 85 -8.09 0.52 8.10
CA LEU A 85 -7.28 -0.36 7.26
C LEU A 85 -5.92 0.29 6.93
N LEU A 86 -5.91 1.56 6.51
CA LEU A 86 -4.68 2.27 6.16
C LEU A 86 -3.72 2.41 7.36
N THR A 87 -4.24 2.75 8.53
CA THR A 87 -3.44 2.80 9.77
C THR A 87 -2.91 1.44 10.18
N ARG A 88 -3.67 0.35 9.98
CA ARG A 88 -3.19 -1.01 10.23
C ARG A 88 -2.05 -1.40 9.29
N ILE A 89 -2.16 -1.05 8.01
CA ILE A 89 -1.10 -1.28 7.03
C ILE A 89 0.14 -0.45 7.39
N GLU A 90 -0.02 0.84 7.72
CA GLU A 90 1.09 1.69 8.14
C GLU A 90 1.81 1.13 9.35
N HIS A 91 1.06 0.84 10.42
CA HIS A 91 1.62 0.28 11.64
C HIS A 91 2.31 -1.06 11.38
N PHE A 92 1.70 -1.92 10.57
CA PHE A 92 2.31 -3.17 10.16
C PHE A 92 3.68 -2.94 9.53
N ILE A 93 3.80 -2.06 8.54
CA ILE A 93 5.08 -1.82 7.85
C ILE A 93 6.09 -1.11 8.76
N SER A 94 5.64 -0.17 9.60
CA SER A 94 6.50 0.57 10.52
C SER A 94 7.17 -0.34 11.55
N VAL A 95 6.44 -1.28 12.14
CA VAL A 95 7.02 -2.29 13.05
C VAL A 95 8.15 -3.10 12.37
N ARG A 96 8.00 -3.45 11.08
CA ARG A 96 9.06 -4.17 10.33
C ARG A 96 10.23 -3.26 9.98
N SER A 97 9.96 -1.98 9.77
CA SER A 97 10.97 -0.96 9.43
C SER A 97 11.85 -0.60 10.63
N GLU A 98 11.31 -0.66 11.85
CA GLU A 98 12.02 -0.33 13.09
C GLU A 98 12.97 -1.46 13.55
N MET A 99 12.60 -2.72 13.31
CA MET A 99 13.39 -3.89 13.73
C MET A 99 13.58 -4.90 12.59
N PRO A 100 14.21 -4.52 11.46
CA PRO A 100 14.34 -5.39 10.30
C PRO A 100 15.14 -6.67 10.58
N GLU A 101 16.08 -6.64 11.52
CA GLU A 101 16.86 -7.82 11.95
C GLU A 101 16.03 -8.90 12.64
N SER A 102 14.84 -8.55 13.15
CA SER A 102 13.92 -9.51 13.77
C SER A 102 13.13 -10.35 12.76
N LEU A 103 13.13 -9.94 11.48
CA LEU A 103 12.39 -10.61 10.40
C LEU A 103 13.27 -11.65 9.70
N SER A 104 12.74 -12.87 9.52
CA SER A 104 13.35 -13.81 8.58
C SER A 104 13.09 -13.37 7.13
N LYS A 105 13.96 -13.74 6.18
CA LYS A 105 13.71 -13.50 4.75
C LYS A 105 12.39 -14.15 4.33
N GLU A 106 12.10 -15.38 4.74
CA GLU A 106 10.83 -16.04 4.38
C GLU A 106 9.62 -15.27 4.91
N MET A 107 9.69 -14.79 6.15
CA MET A 107 8.61 -13.99 6.74
C MET A 107 8.43 -12.67 5.99
N ALA A 108 9.52 -11.94 5.73
CA ALA A 108 9.49 -10.68 5.01
C ALA A 108 8.86 -10.83 3.61
N LEU A 109 9.26 -11.88 2.89
CA LEU A 109 8.72 -12.18 1.56
C LEU A 109 7.24 -12.56 1.62
N LYS A 110 6.83 -13.40 2.59
CA LYS A 110 5.42 -13.78 2.75
C LYS A 110 4.55 -12.56 3.04
N GLU A 111 4.99 -11.71 3.95
CA GLU A 111 4.30 -10.47 4.32
C GLU A 111 4.23 -9.48 3.15
N ALA A 112 5.31 -9.32 2.39
CA ALA A 112 5.35 -8.42 1.25
C ALA A 112 4.43 -8.90 0.13
N ARG A 113 4.45 -10.20 -0.18
CA ARG A 113 3.56 -10.82 -1.16
C ARG A 113 2.09 -10.58 -0.80
N TYR A 114 1.72 -10.85 0.45
CA TYR A 114 0.36 -10.62 0.93
C TYR A 114 -0.09 -9.16 0.75
N LEU A 115 0.75 -8.19 1.11
CA LEU A 115 0.41 -6.77 0.95
C LEU A 115 0.34 -6.34 -0.52
N ILE A 116 1.18 -6.89 -1.39
CA ILE A 116 1.12 -6.63 -2.85
C ILE A 116 -0.18 -7.18 -3.44
N GLU A 117 -0.58 -8.40 -3.06
CA GLU A 117 -1.82 -9.03 -3.52
C GLU A 117 -3.04 -8.21 -3.04
N LEU A 118 -3.11 -7.88 -1.75
CA LEU A 118 -4.15 -7.02 -1.20
C LEU A 118 -4.22 -5.66 -1.90
N ALA A 119 -3.07 -5.01 -2.11
CA ALA A 119 -3.01 -3.72 -2.80
C ALA A 119 -3.48 -3.85 -4.25
N SER A 120 -3.14 -4.94 -4.94
CA SER A 120 -3.56 -5.19 -6.31
C SER A 120 -5.07 -5.35 -6.39
N GLU A 121 -5.67 -6.18 -5.52
CA GLU A 121 -7.12 -6.36 -5.44
C GLU A 121 -7.85 -5.04 -5.16
N LEU A 122 -7.36 -4.24 -4.22
CA LEU A 122 -7.95 -2.93 -3.89
C LEU A 122 -7.83 -1.94 -5.04
N VAL A 123 -6.66 -1.83 -5.65
CA VAL A 123 -6.42 -0.93 -6.80
C VAL A 123 -7.32 -1.34 -7.96
N GLU A 124 -7.43 -2.63 -8.25
CA GLU A 124 -8.33 -3.15 -9.28
C GLU A 124 -9.78 -2.81 -8.95
N PHE A 125 -10.26 -3.12 -7.74
CA PHE A 125 -11.62 -2.82 -7.31
C PHE A 125 -11.95 -1.32 -7.46
N LEU A 126 -11.09 -0.44 -6.93
CA LEU A 126 -11.30 1.01 -6.93
C LEU A 126 -11.17 1.64 -8.33
N THR A 127 -10.41 1.02 -9.24
CA THR A 127 -10.20 1.54 -10.60
C THR A 127 -11.10 0.92 -11.66
N SER A 128 -11.70 -0.25 -11.38
CA SER A 128 -12.56 -1.00 -12.31
C SER A 128 -14.00 -0.50 -12.36
N HIS A 129 -14.44 0.33 -11.41
CA HIS A 129 -15.77 0.97 -11.43
C HIS A 129 -15.96 2.03 -12.54
N LYS A 130 -15.21 1.93 -13.65
CA LYS A 130 -15.21 2.87 -14.78
C LYS A 130 -16.20 2.55 -15.91
N VAL A 131 -17.03 1.47 -15.87
CA VAL A 131 -17.75 1.04 -17.11
C VAL A 131 -19.26 0.79 -17.05
N ASP A 132 -19.95 0.73 -15.90
CA ASP A 132 -21.39 0.31 -15.89
C ASP A 132 -22.42 1.42 -15.58
N ARG A 133 -22.16 2.68 -15.93
CA ARG A 133 -23.19 3.74 -15.88
C ARG A 133 -23.19 4.66 -17.09
N LEU A 134 -23.22 4.08 -18.29
CA LEU A 134 -23.69 4.70 -19.52
C LEU A 134 -24.34 3.63 -20.42
N ALA A 135 -25.53 3.18 -20.04
CA ALA A 135 -26.47 2.46 -20.90
C ALA A 135 -27.89 2.95 -20.60
#